data_AF-A0A4Q3V843-F1
#
_entry.id   AF-A0A4Q3V843-F1
#
_cell.length_a   1.000
_cell.length_b   1.000
_cell.length_c   1.000
_cell.angle_alpha   90.00
_cell.angle_beta   90.00
_cell.angle_gamma   90.00
#
_symmetry.space_group_name_H-M   'P 1'
#
loop_
_entity.id
_entity.type
_entity.pdbx_description
1 polymer ?
#
loop_
_entity_poly.entity_id
_entity_poly.type
_entity_poly.pdbx_seq_one_letter_code
_entity_poly.pdbx_strand_id
1 'polypeptide(L)'
;MKRMQQWLDEYGESHRNETNKLIHWICVPAIFFSITGLLYSIKLPFSINDYRLNMAVIALLLVWFYYLRLSPALSVGMLLFGASCLALCHLIEVRGNMPLWFFSIVVFVLAWIGQFFGHKIEGKKPSFLKDLQFLMIGPAWLMSFVYRKMGVKY
;
A
#
# COMPACT_ATOMS: atom_id res chain seq x y z
N MET A 1 6.56 20.70 -5.95
CA MET A 1 6.17 19.27 -5.85
C MET A 1 5.28 18.93 -7.03
N LYS A 2 5.45 17.76 -7.65
CA LYS A 2 4.51 17.25 -8.65
C LYS A 2 3.12 17.11 -8.02
N ARG A 3 2.06 17.47 -8.76
CA ARG A 3 0.67 17.25 -8.34
C ARG A 3 0.33 15.75 -8.42
N MET A 4 -0.67 15.31 -7.65
CA MET A 4 -1.10 13.89 -7.64
C MET A 4 -1.31 13.35 -9.06
N GLN A 5 -2.05 14.06 -9.92
CA GLN A 5 -2.30 13.60 -11.29
C GLN A 5 -1.00 13.36 -12.10
N GLN A 6 0.02 14.21 -11.95
CA GLN A 6 1.30 14.04 -12.65
C GLN A 6 2.03 12.77 -12.20
N TRP A 7 2.00 12.46 -10.91
CA TRP A 7 2.55 11.20 -10.38
C TRP A 7 1.78 9.98 -10.91
N LEU A 8 0.46 10.06 -10.97
CA LEU A 8 -0.40 8.99 -11.46
C LEU A 8 -0.18 8.71 -12.95
N ASP A 9 -0.03 9.77 -13.75
CA ASP A 9 0.20 9.67 -15.19
C ASP A 9 1.56 9.02 -15.46
N GLU A 10 2.62 9.51 -14.81
CA GLU A 10 3.98 8.97 -14.95
C GLU A 10 4.06 7.51 -14.47
N TYR A 11 3.40 7.17 -13.37
CA TYR A 11 3.32 5.77 -12.94
C TYR A 11 2.58 4.91 -13.96
N GLY A 12 1.48 5.42 -14.53
CA GLY A 12 0.68 4.73 -15.55
C GLY A 12 1.42 4.48 -16.87
N GLU A 13 2.45 5.26 -17.20
CA GLU A 13 3.28 5.00 -18.39
C GLU A 13 3.97 3.63 -18.35
N SER A 14 4.30 3.15 -17.15
CA SER A 14 4.97 1.86 -16.95
C SER A 14 4.02 0.70 -16.67
N HIS A 15 2.72 0.92 -16.83
CA HIS A 15 1.67 -0.07 -16.57
C HIS A 15 0.59 0.06 -17.64
N ARG A 16 0.86 -0.47 -18.85
CA ARG A 16 -0.10 -0.45 -19.97
C ARG A 16 -0.72 -1.83 -20.19
N ASN A 17 0.05 -2.91 -20.01
CA ASN A 17 -0.40 -4.28 -20.22
C ASN A 17 -1.46 -4.69 -19.17
N GLU A 18 -2.58 -5.27 -19.61
CA GLU A 18 -3.70 -5.64 -18.74
C GLU A 18 -3.34 -6.71 -17.71
N THR A 19 -2.51 -7.69 -18.09
CA THR A 19 -2.04 -8.73 -17.17
C THR A 19 -1.15 -8.12 -16.08
N ASN A 20 -0.23 -7.24 -16.46
CA ASN A 20 0.61 -6.54 -15.48
C ASN A 20 -0.22 -5.69 -14.52
N LYS A 21 -1.23 -4.97 -15.03
CA LYS A 21 -2.17 -4.20 -14.19
C LYS A 21 -2.95 -5.09 -13.23
N LEU A 22 -3.46 -6.24 -13.68
CA LEU A 22 -4.19 -7.19 -12.84
C LEU A 22 -3.31 -7.74 -11.71
N ILE A 23 -2.06 -8.10 -12.04
CA ILE A 23 -1.06 -8.50 -11.04
C ILE A 23 -0.85 -7.37 -10.03
N HIS A 24 -0.70 -6.12 -10.47
CA HIS A 24 -0.54 -4.98 -9.58
C HIS A 24 -1.75 -4.77 -8.66
N TRP A 25 -2.97 -4.96 -9.16
CA TRP A 25 -4.20 -4.89 -8.36
C TRP A 25 -4.22 -5.87 -7.18
N ILE A 26 -3.45 -6.96 -7.25
CA ILE A 26 -3.33 -7.95 -6.17
C ILE A 26 -2.06 -7.69 -5.34
N CYS A 27 -0.91 -7.57 -6.01
CA CYS A 27 0.39 -7.51 -5.36
C CYS A 27 0.64 -6.19 -4.64
N VAL A 28 0.22 -5.04 -5.19
CA VAL A 28 0.48 -3.74 -4.54
C VAL A 28 -0.29 -3.61 -3.21
N PRO A 29 -1.60 -3.95 -3.12
CA PRO A 29 -2.29 -3.99 -1.82
C PRO A 29 -1.67 -5.01 -0.86
N ALA A 30 -1.26 -6.18 -1.36
CA ALA A 30 -0.61 -7.21 -0.52
C ALA A 30 0.76 -6.76 0.03
N ILE A 31 1.56 -6.04 -0.76
CA ILE A 31 2.84 -5.44 -0.33
C ILE A 31 2.58 -4.36 0.72
N PHE A 32 1.62 -3.46 0.47
CA PHE A 32 1.25 -2.43 1.44
C PHE A 32 0.78 -3.02 2.78
N PHE A 33 -0.09 -4.03 2.71
CA PHE A 33 -0.57 -4.76 3.89
C PHE A 33 0.57 -5.47 4.62
N SER A 34 1.46 -6.19 3.92
CA SER A 34 2.54 -6.92 4.57
C SER A 34 3.58 -6.00 5.22
N ILE A 35 3.92 -4.87 4.60
CA ILE A 35 4.77 -3.85 5.25
C ILE A 35 4.08 -3.31 6.51
N THR A 36 2.76 -3.05 6.43
CA THR A 36 1.98 -2.65 7.60
C THR A 36 2.04 -3.72 8.69
N GLY A 37 1.86 -5.00 8.37
CA GLY A 37 1.93 -6.11 9.32
C GLY A 37 3.31 -6.29 9.98
N LEU A 38 4.39 -6.10 9.22
CA LEU A 38 5.75 -6.10 9.75
C LEU A 38 5.96 -4.98 10.77
N LEU A 39 5.57 -3.75 10.41
CA LEU A 39 5.67 -2.60 11.33
C LEU A 39 4.72 -2.72 12.52
N TYR A 40 3.55 -3.32 12.32
CA TYR A 40 2.57 -3.55 13.39
C TYR A 40 3.09 -4.56 14.42
N SER A 41 3.93 -5.50 13.99
CA SER A 41 4.59 -6.47 14.87
C SER A 41 5.65 -5.83 15.77
N ILE A 42 6.11 -4.61 15.47
CA ILE A 42 7.02 -3.82 16.31
C ILE A 42 6.19 -3.03 17.32
N LYS A 43 6.00 -3.59 18.51
CA LYS A 43 5.20 -3.00 19.58
C LYS A 43 5.95 -1.90 20.32
N LEU A 44 5.28 -0.77 20.54
CA LEU A 44 5.77 0.34 21.33
C LEU A 44 5.47 0.12 22.83
N PRO A 45 6.13 0.83 23.75
CA PRO A 45 5.86 0.73 25.19
C PRO A 45 4.58 1.47 25.63
N PHE A 46 3.82 2.04 24.69
CA PHE A 46 2.61 2.83 24.96
C PHE A 46 1.35 2.05 24.55
N SER A 47 0.27 2.22 25.33
CA SER A 47 -1.05 1.65 25.03
C SER A 47 -2.14 2.70 25.22
N ILE A 48 -3.20 2.61 24.42
CA ILE A 48 -4.40 3.45 24.52
C ILE A 48 -5.60 2.52 24.60
N ASN A 49 -6.38 2.57 25.68
CA ASN A 49 -7.56 1.70 25.89
C ASN A 49 -7.24 0.21 25.62
N ASP A 50 -6.18 -0.31 26.25
CA ASP A 50 -5.64 -1.67 26.08
C ASP A 50 -5.12 -2.03 24.68
N TYR A 51 -5.24 -1.14 23.70
CA TYR A 51 -4.59 -1.30 22.41
C TYR A 51 -3.13 -0.84 22.48
N ARG A 52 -2.20 -1.79 22.35
CA ARG A 52 -0.77 -1.49 22.32
C ARG A 52 -0.37 -0.84 21.00
N LEU A 53 0.15 0.38 21.09
CA LEU A 53 0.63 1.11 19.93
C LEU A 53 1.81 0.36 19.29
N ASN A 54 1.97 0.58 17.99
CA ASN A 54 2.97 -0.10 17.17
C ASN A 54 3.47 0.84 16.08
N MET A 55 4.60 0.47 15.46
CA MET A 55 5.26 1.31 14.46
C MET A 55 4.39 1.52 13.21
N ALA A 56 3.45 0.62 12.90
CA ALA A 56 2.58 0.79 11.74
C ALA A 56 1.65 2.00 11.87
N VAL A 57 1.13 2.29 13.07
CA VAL A 57 0.27 3.47 13.28
C VAL A 57 1.05 4.75 12.97
N ILE A 58 2.28 4.87 13.47
CA ILE A 58 3.14 6.04 13.22
C ILE A 58 3.45 6.16 11.72
N ALA A 59 3.88 5.06 11.09
CA ALA A 59 4.21 5.06 9.67
C ALA A 59 3.00 5.40 8.78
N LEU A 60 1.83 4.83 9.07
CA LEU A 60 0.61 5.11 8.32
C LEU A 60 0.13 6.55 8.51
N LEU A 61 0.29 7.14 9.70
CA LEU A 61 0.00 8.56 9.90
C LEU A 61 0.91 9.45 9.05
N LEU A 62 2.22 9.16 8.99
CA LEU A 62 3.16 9.91 8.15
C LEU A 62 2.84 9.77 6.66
N VAL A 63 2.56 8.54 6.20
CA VAL A 63 2.14 8.25 4.82
C VAL A 63 0.81 8.92 4.49
N TRP A 64 -0.13 8.95 5.43
CA TRP A 64 -1.40 9.65 5.24
C TRP A 64 -1.20 11.16 5.11
N PHE A 65 -0.37 11.78 5.96
CA PHE A 65 -0.01 13.20 5.80
C PHE A 65 0.64 13.50 4.45
N TYR A 66 1.47 12.58 3.94
CA TYR A 66 2.02 12.69 2.59
C TYR A 66 0.92 12.71 1.53
N TYR A 67 -0.06 11.78 1.59
CA TYR A 67 -1.19 11.79 0.65
C TYR A 67 -2.08 13.01 0.82
N LEU A 68 -2.32 13.46 2.05
CA LEU A 68 -3.13 14.65 2.34
C LEU A 68 -2.54 15.90 1.67
N ARG A 69 -1.21 16.02 1.63
CA ARG A 69 -0.52 17.12 0.91
C ARG A 69 -0.62 17.00 -0.61
N LEU A 70 -0.79 15.81 -1.16
CA LEU A 70 -0.86 15.59 -2.61
C LEU A 70 -2.29 15.68 -3.17
N SER A 71 -3.26 15.09 -2.47
CA SER A 71 -4.69 15.14 -2.80
C SER A 71 -5.51 14.83 -1.54
N PRO A 72 -6.18 15.85 -0.94
CA PRO A 72 -7.03 15.63 0.22
C PRO A 72 -8.14 14.62 -0.02
N ALA A 73 -8.75 14.64 -1.21
CA ALA A 73 -9.81 13.70 -1.57
C ALA A 73 -9.30 12.25 -1.61
N LEU A 74 -8.17 11.99 -2.28
CA LEU A 74 -7.60 10.64 -2.38
C LEU A 74 -7.06 10.14 -1.03
N SER A 75 -6.60 11.05 -0.17
CA SER A 75 -6.10 10.70 1.17
C SER A 75 -7.16 10.05 2.05
N VAL A 76 -8.46 10.32 1.83
CA VAL A 76 -9.55 9.66 2.57
C VAL A 76 -9.57 8.17 2.25
N GLY A 77 -9.49 7.79 0.97
CA GLY A 77 -9.44 6.41 0.53
C GLY A 77 -8.21 5.69 1.03
N MET A 78 -7.05 6.38 1.00
CA MET A 78 -5.81 5.84 1.55
C MET A 78 -5.86 5.69 3.08
N LEU A 79 -6.54 6.59 3.81
CA LEU A 79 -6.77 6.46 5.24
C LEU A 79 -7.62 5.24 5.56
N LEU A 80 -8.74 5.06 4.85
CA LEU A 80 -9.63 3.92 5.02
C LEU A 80 -8.91 2.60 4.70
N PHE A 81 -8.10 2.58 3.64
CA PHE A 81 -7.30 1.40 3.30
C PHE A 81 -6.19 1.11 4.33
N GLY A 82 -5.52 2.13 4.86
CA GLY A 82 -4.56 1.96 5.96
C GLY A 82 -5.22 1.45 7.23
N ALA A 83 -6.38 2.00 7.60
CA ALA A 83 -7.16 1.56 8.75
C ALA A 83 -7.64 0.11 8.60
N SER A 84 -8.08 -0.30 7.40
CA SER A 84 -8.45 -1.69 7.15
C SER A 84 -7.25 -2.64 7.24
N CYS A 85 -6.07 -2.22 6.77
CA CYS A 85 -4.84 -2.99 6.97
C CYS A 85 -4.51 -3.18 8.46
N LEU A 86 -4.61 -2.13 9.28
CA LEU A 86 -4.42 -2.23 10.73
C LEU A 86 -5.43 -3.19 11.38
N ALA A 87 -6.71 -3.08 11.00
CA ALA A 87 -7.76 -3.95 11.51
C ALA A 87 -7.50 -5.43 11.14
N LEU A 88 -7.06 -5.70 9.91
CA LEU A 88 -6.69 -7.04 9.47
C LEU A 88 -5.44 -7.57 10.19
N CYS A 89 -4.43 -6.71 10.41
CA CYS A 89 -3.24 -7.07 11.19
C CYS A 89 -3.63 -7.49 12.62
N HIS A 90 -4.49 -6.71 13.27
CA HIS A 90 -5.00 -7.02 14.61
C HIS A 90 -5.81 -8.33 14.61
N LEU A 91 -6.68 -8.54 13.60
CA LEU A 91 -7.46 -9.76 13.47
C LEU A 91 -6.57 -11.00 13.34
N ILE A 92 -5.53 -10.92 12.50
CA ILE A 92 -4.55 -12.01 12.32
C ILE A 92 -3.71 -12.22 13.57
N GLU A 93 -3.32 -11.16 14.28
CA GLU A 93 -2.58 -11.27 15.54
C GLU A 93 -3.39 -11.98 16.63
N VAL A 94 -4.69 -11.68 16.76
CA VAL A 94 -5.54 -12.20 17.84
C VAL A 94 -6.15 -13.56 17.50
N ARG A 95 -6.46 -13.82 16.22
CA ARG A 95 -7.18 -15.04 15.78
C ARG A 95 -6.38 -15.97 14.88
N GLY A 96 -5.23 -15.52 14.38
CA GLY A 96 -4.42 -16.30 13.45
C GLY A 96 -3.64 -17.41 14.15
N ASN A 97 -3.41 -18.50 13.42
CA ASN A 97 -2.63 -19.65 13.90
C ASN A 97 -1.12 -19.47 13.67
N MET A 98 -0.70 -18.30 13.22
CA MET A 98 0.67 -18.02 12.78
C MET A 98 1.07 -16.61 13.24
N PRO A 99 2.32 -16.39 13.69
CA PRO A 99 2.80 -15.06 14.03
C PRO A 99 2.63 -14.08 12.85
N LEU A 100 2.04 -12.92 13.12
CA LEU A 100 1.75 -11.90 12.09
C LEU A 100 2.99 -11.51 11.28
N TRP A 101 4.15 -11.36 11.93
CA TRP A 101 5.39 -11.01 11.24
C TRP A 101 5.76 -12.07 10.18
N PHE A 102 5.62 -13.36 10.50
CA PHE A 102 5.96 -14.45 9.59
C PHE A 102 4.96 -14.51 8.43
N PHE A 103 3.65 -14.41 8.74
CA PHE A 103 2.61 -14.27 7.72
C PHE A 103 2.90 -13.10 6.76
N SER A 104 3.29 -11.96 7.32
CA SER A 104 3.60 -10.76 6.54
C SER A 104 4.83 -10.96 5.64
N ILE A 105 5.90 -11.62 6.11
CA ILE A 105 7.06 -11.95 5.26
C ILE A 105 6.65 -12.85 4.10
N VAL A 106 5.84 -13.89 4.35
CA VAL A 106 5.38 -14.81 3.30
C VAL A 106 4.59 -14.04 2.23
N VAL A 107 3.63 -13.21 2.66
CA VAL A 107 2.84 -12.38 1.74
C VAL A 107 3.72 -11.41 0.97
N PHE A 108 4.68 -10.76 1.64
CA PHE A 108 5.61 -9.80 1.03
C PHE A 108 6.43 -10.45 -0.08
N VAL A 109 7.03 -11.61 0.18
CA VAL A 109 7.87 -12.33 -0.79
C VAL A 109 7.04 -12.78 -2.00
N LEU A 110 5.87 -13.41 -1.77
CA LEU A 110 5.01 -13.88 -2.84
C LEU A 110 4.49 -12.73 -3.71
N ALA A 111 4.09 -11.62 -3.09
CA ALA A 111 3.60 -10.45 -3.80
C ALA A 111 4.70 -9.77 -4.64
N TRP A 112 5.93 -9.70 -4.14
CA TRP A 112 7.07 -9.19 -4.90
C TRP A 112 7.44 -10.08 -6.09
N ILE A 113 7.44 -11.40 -5.92
CA ILE A 113 7.62 -12.35 -7.04
C ILE A 113 6.58 -12.08 -8.13
N GLY A 114 5.31 -11.95 -7.73
CA GLY A 114 4.22 -11.58 -8.64
C GLY A 114 4.48 -10.24 -9.33
N GLN A 115 4.83 -9.19 -8.58
CA GLN A 115 5.08 -7.86 -9.13
C GLN A 115 6.23 -7.86 -10.15
N PHE A 116 7.34 -8.56 -9.87
CA PHE A 116 8.45 -8.68 -10.81
C PHE A 116 8.07 -9.48 -12.06
N PHE A 117 7.25 -10.52 -11.91
CA PHE A 117 6.71 -11.25 -13.05
C PHE A 117 5.82 -10.35 -13.93
N GLY A 118 4.95 -9.53 -13.33
CA GLY A 118 4.16 -8.53 -14.05
C GLY A 118 5.02 -7.55 -14.85
N HIS A 119 6.08 -7.02 -14.24
CA HIS A 119 7.02 -6.12 -14.94
C HIS A 119 7.82 -6.82 -16.04
N LYS A 120 8.12 -8.12 -15.90
CA LYS A 120 8.73 -8.90 -16.97
C LYS A 120 7.82 -8.98 -18.19
N ILE A 121 6.51 -9.15 -17.99
CA ILE A 121 5.51 -9.14 -19.07
C ILE A 121 5.39 -7.74 -19.70
N GLU A 122 5.39 -6.70 -18.88
CA GLU A 122 5.31 -5.31 -19.37
C GLU A 122 6.54 -4.90 -20.19
N GLY A 123 7.70 -5.51 -19.96
CA GLY A 123 8.97 -5.16 -20.60
C GLY A 123 9.57 -3.84 -20.08
N LYS A 124 8.99 -3.26 -19.01
CA LYS A 124 9.47 -2.04 -18.35
C LYS A 124 9.96 -2.35 -16.94
N LYS A 125 11.07 -1.73 -16.56
CA LYS A 125 11.62 -1.83 -15.20
C LYS A 125 10.61 -1.24 -14.19
N PRO A 126 10.54 -1.79 -12.96
CA PRO A 126 9.69 -1.23 -11.92
C PRO A 126 9.98 0.24 -11.62
N SER A 127 8.93 1.05 -11.50
CA SER A 127 9.07 2.52 -11.32
C SER A 127 9.82 2.89 -10.04
N PHE A 128 9.72 2.08 -8.98
CA PHE A 128 10.42 2.37 -7.71
C PHE A 128 11.95 2.31 -7.82
N LEU A 129 12.51 1.66 -8.85
CA LEU A 129 13.94 1.70 -9.13
C LEU A 129 14.40 3.07 -9.62
N LYS A 130 13.48 3.89 -10.16
CA LYS A 130 13.76 5.29 -10.54
C LYS A 130 13.66 6.20 -9.33
N ASP A 131 12.58 6.03 -8.55
CA ASP A 131 12.30 6.83 -7.36
C ASP A 131 11.49 6.00 -6.36
N LEU A 132 12.01 5.85 -5.14
CA LEU A 132 11.37 5.10 -4.07
C LEU A 132 9.96 5.61 -3.75
N GLN A 133 9.65 6.89 -4.02
CA GLN A 133 8.31 7.44 -3.86
C GLN A 133 7.25 6.68 -4.67
N PHE A 134 7.62 6.04 -5.78
CA PHE A 134 6.67 5.24 -6.56
C PHE A 134 6.11 4.03 -5.80
N LEU A 135 6.73 3.60 -4.70
CA LEU A 135 6.11 2.63 -3.78
C LEU A 135 4.86 3.19 -3.10
N MET A 136 4.84 4.49 -2.80
CA MET A 136 3.66 5.18 -2.25
C MET A 136 2.68 5.57 -3.36
N ILE A 137 3.17 5.89 -4.56
CA ILE A 137 2.28 6.22 -5.69
C ILE A 137 1.51 5.00 -6.19
N GLY A 138 2.07 3.79 -6.17
CA GLY A 138 1.38 2.58 -6.63
C GLY A 138 0.02 2.32 -5.97
N PRO A 139 -0.08 2.28 -4.62
CA PRO A 139 -1.35 2.15 -3.92
C PRO A 139 -2.34 3.28 -4.24
N ALA A 140 -1.87 4.53 -4.28
CA ALA A 140 -2.67 5.69 -4.64
C ALA A 140 -3.19 5.60 -6.09
N TRP A 141 -2.39 5.03 -6.99
CA TRP A 141 -2.76 4.81 -8.39
C TRP A 141 -3.88 3.78 -8.52
N LEU A 142 -3.86 2.69 -7.76
CA LEU A 142 -4.98 1.76 -7.69
C LEU A 142 -6.24 2.41 -7.11
N MET A 143 -6.10 3.14 -5.99
CA MET A 143 -7.20 3.86 -5.36
C MET A 143 -7.85 4.87 -6.33
N SER A 144 -7.05 5.50 -7.19
CA SER A 144 -7.53 6.44 -8.20
C SER A 144 -8.54 5.82 -9.18
N PHE A 145 -8.41 4.53 -9.52
CA PHE A 145 -9.41 3.82 -10.34
C PHE A 145 -10.70 3.58 -9.57
N VAL A 146 -10.61 3.26 -8.28
CA VAL A 146 -11.79 3.10 -7.41
C VAL A 146 -12.56 4.41 -7.37
N TYR A 147 -11.87 5.53 -7.15
CA TYR A 147 -12.46 6.86 -7.13
C TYR A 147 -13.11 7.23 -8.46
N ARG A 148 -12.42 7.00 -9.58
CA ARG A 148 -12.99 7.21 -10.93
C ARG A 148 -14.26 6.38 -11.14
N LYS A 149 -14.28 5.12 -10.71
CA LYS A 149 -15.46 4.24 -10.80
C LYS A 149 -16.62 4.73 -9.94
N MET A 150 -16.33 5.35 -8.80
CA MET A 150 -17.35 5.96 -7.91
C MET A 150 -17.76 7.38 -8.32
N GLY A 151 -17.12 7.98 -9.35
CA GLY A 151 -17.38 9.36 -9.76
C GLY A 151 -16.81 10.43 -8.83
N VAL A 152 -15.90 10.07 -7.92
CA VAL A 152 -15.27 11.00 -6.96
C VAL A 152 -14.06 11.67 -7.60
N LYS A 153 -14.03 13.00 -7.63
CA LYS A 153 -12.87 13.79 -8.11
C LYS A 153 -11.81 13.90 -7.01
N TYR A 154 -10.54 13.90 -7.40
CA TYR A 154 -9.40 13.97 -6.48
C TYR A 154 -8.17 14.63 -7.13
#